data_AF-A0A914U595-F1
#
_entry.id   AF-A0A914U595-F1
#
_cell.length_a   1.000
_cell.length_b   1.000
_cell.length_c   1.000
_cell.angle_alpha   90.00
_cell.angle_beta   90.00
_cell.angle_gamma   90.00
#
_symmetry.space_group_name_H-M   'P 1'
#
loop_
_entity.id
_entity.type
_entity.pdbx_description
1 polymer ?
#
loop_
_entity_poly.entity_id
_entity_poly.type
_entity_poly.pdbx_seq_one_letter_code
_entity_poly.pdbx_strand_id
1 'polypeptide(L)'
;MNCMQEFYFVNEDQKPDALIKYLQKTKDEQGKYPKTAVFCSNHVSALKLTFALISSYINALPTSKSAINQFNNDEVHVLFITDVCEELLDINYEKCDVLINYDIP
;
A
#
# COMPACT_ATOMS: atom_id res chain seq x y z
N MET A 1 19.41 -7.02 -0.88
CA MET A 1 18.10 -7.08 -1.56
C MET A 1 18.22 -6.29 -2.85
N ASN A 2 18.01 -6.90 -4.02
CA ASN A 2 18.08 -6.18 -5.29
C ASN A 2 16.68 -5.60 -5.54
N CYS A 3 16.51 -4.30 -5.35
CA CYS A 3 15.21 -3.64 -5.49
C CYS A 3 15.10 -3.05 -6.90
N MET A 4 14.15 -3.54 -7.70
CA MET A 4 13.82 -2.93 -8.98
C MET A 4 12.94 -1.72 -8.73
N GLN A 5 13.38 -0.56 -9.21
CA GLN A 5 12.64 0.70 -9.07
C GLN A 5 11.99 1.06 -10.40
N GLU A 6 10.70 1.40 -10.34
CA GLU A 6 9.92 1.86 -11.49
C GLU A 6 9.24 3.18 -11.15
N PHE A 7 8.98 3.99 -12.18
CA PHE A 7 8.31 5.28 -12.02
C PHE A 7 7.15 5.41 -12.99
N TYR A 8 6.02 5.92 -12.50
CA TYR A 8 4.79 6.08 -13.26
C TYR A 8 4.33 7.53 -13.20
N PHE A 9 4.23 8.19 -14.36
CA PHE A 9 3.61 9.52 -14.46
C PHE A 9 2.08 9.37 -14.46
N VAL A 10 1.43 9.88 -13.43
CA VAL A 10 -0.02 9.80 -13.25
C VAL A 10 -0.54 11.16 -12.80
N ASN A 11 -1.62 11.63 -13.45
CA ASN A 11 -2.30 12.85 -13.01
C ASN A 11 -2.91 12.64 -11.62
N GLU A 12 -2.94 13.69 -10.80
CA GLU A 12 -3.32 13.59 -9.38
C GLU A 12 -4.71 12.99 -9.15
N ASP A 13 -5.67 13.36 -10.01
CA ASP A 13 -7.05 12.87 -10.02
C ASP A 13 -7.16 11.38 -10.43
N GLN A 14 -6.17 10.87 -11.15
CA GLN A 14 -6.12 9.49 -11.66
C GLN A 14 -5.29 8.54 -10.79
N LYS A 15 -4.53 9.06 -9.82
CA LYS A 15 -3.65 8.25 -8.97
C LYS A 15 -4.38 7.12 -8.22
N PRO A 16 -5.58 7.28 -7.64
CA PRO A 16 -6.28 6.18 -6.98
C PRO A 16 -6.59 5.02 -7.94
N ASP A 17 -7.12 5.34 -9.13
CA ASP A 17 -7.45 4.35 -10.15
C ASP A 17 -6.19 3.67 -10.70
N ALA A 18 -5.08 4.41 -10.84
CA ALA A 18 -3.80 3.86 -11.25
C ALA A 18 -3.25 2.87 -10.22
N LEU A 19 -3.32 3.20 -8.92
CA LEU A 19 -2.93 2.30 -7.83
C LEU A 19 -3.75 1.01 -7.85
N ILE A 20 -5.08 1.12 -7.98
CA ILE A 20 -5.97 -0.05 -8.07
C ILE A 20 -5.59 -0.93 -9.28
N LYS A 21 -5.43 -0.32 -10.46
CA LYS A 21 -5.05 -1.04 -11.69
C LYS A 21 -3.68 -1.71 -11.56
N TYR A 22 -2.73 -1.06 -10.91
CA TYR A 22 -1.40 -1.63 -10.65
C TYR A 22 -1.51 -2.87 -9.75
N LEU A 23 -2.21 -2.78 -8.63
CA LEU A 23 -2.41 -3.89 -7.69
C LEU A 23 -3.16 -5.07 -8.34
N GLN A 24 -4.15 -4.79 -9.18
CA GLN A 24 -4.88 -5.83 -9.91
C GLN A 24 -4.01 -6.57 -10.92
N LYS A 25 -3.03 -5.89 -11.53
CA LYS A 25 -2.10 -6.47 -12.51
C LYS A 25 -0.94 -7.23 -11.88
N THR A 26 -0.63 -6.95 -10.61
CA THR A 26 0.52 -7.52 -9.89
C THR A 26 0.15 -8.73 -9.03
N LYS A 27 -1.07 -9.25 -9.18
CA LYS A 27 -1.46 -10.51 -8.57
C LYS A 27 -0.53 -11.64 -9.00
N ASP A 28 -0.27 -12.56 -8.09
CA ASP A 28 0.45 -13.80 -8.42
C ASP A 28 -0.39 -14.76 -9.28
N GLU A 29 0.20 -15.88 -9.66
CA GLU A 29 -0.46 -16.92 -10.47
C GLU A 29 -1.70 -17.52 -9.80
N GLN A 30 -1.80 -17.43 -8.47
CA GLN A 30 -2.95 -17.85 -7.68
C GLN A 30 -4.01 -16.73 -7.51
N GLY A 31 -3.75 -15.54 -8.04
CA GLY A 31 -4.64 -14.38 -7.95
C GLY A 31 -4.56 -13.62 -6.62
N LYS A 32 -3.57 -13.89 -5.77
CA LYS A 32 -3.34 -13.20 -4.51
C LYS A 32 -2.66 -11.85 -4.77
N TYR A 33 -3.07 -10.82 -4.03
CA TYR A 33 -2.42 -9.52 -4.10
C TYR A 33 -1.04 -9.54 -3.41
N PRO A 34 -0.03 -8.83 -3.94
CA PRO A 34 1.26 -8.70 -3.29
C PRO A 34 1.13 -7.92 -1.97
N LYS A 35 1.94 -8.28 -0.97
CA LYS A 35 2.06 -7.49 0.25
C LYS A 35 2.68 -6.13 -0.08
N THR A 36 1.86 -5.10 0.00
CA THR A 36 2.21 -3.77 -0.49
C THR A 36 2.18 -2.77 0.66
N ALA A 37 3.27 -2.03 0.84
CA ALA A 37 3.28 -0.82 1.66
C ALA A 37 3.20 0.41 0.76
N VAL A 38 2.28 1.32 1.06
CA VAL A 38 2.01 2.54 0.28
C VAL A 38 2.28 3.76 1.15
N PHE A 39 3.31 4.52 0.82
CA PHE A 39 3.67 5.76 1.49
C PHE A 39 2.85 6.92 0.94
N CYS A 40 2.18 7.64 1.84
CA CYS A 40 1.33 8.78 1.52
C CYS A 40 1.56 9.92 2.51
N SER A 41 1.36 11.15 2.02
CA SER A 41 1.73 12.37 2.73
C SER A 41 0.94 12.62 4.02
N ASN A 42 -0.29 12.10 4.14
CA ASN A 42 -1.14 12.37 5.30
C ASN A 42 -2.23 11.31 5.52
N HIS A 43 -2.74 11.28 6.75
CA HIS A 43 -3.75 10.31 7.20
C HIS A 43 -5.09 10.43 6.44
N VAL A 44 -5.45 11.62 5.97
CA VAL A 44 -6.70 11.81 5.20
C VAL A 44 -6.60 11.14 3.83
N SER A 45 -5.46 11.27 3.15
CA SER A 45 -5.16 10.56 1.90
C SER A 45 -5.14 9.04 2.12
N ALA A 46 -4.48 8.56 3.18
CA ALA A 46 -4.46 7.14 3.54
C ALA A 46 -5.88 6.55 3.67
N LEU A 47 -6.77 7.24 4.39
CA LEU A 47 -8.16 6.82 4.57
C LEU A 47 -8.93 6.78 3.24
N LYS A 48 -8.84 7.84 2.44
CA LYS A 48 -9.53 7.92 1.14
C LYS A 48 -9.11 6.77 0.22
N LEU A 49 -7.81 6.50 0.14
CA LEU A 49 -7.27 5.41 -0.68
C LEU A 49 -7.66 4.04 -0.13
N THR A 50 -7.68 3.89 1.20
CA THR A 50 -8.20 2.67 1.85
C THR A 50 -9.63 2.38 1.42
N PHE A 51 -10.52 3.38 1.47
CA PHE A 51 -11.90 3.19 1.04
C PHE A 51 -11.99 2.82 -0.45
N ALA A 52 -11.22 3.47 -1.32
CA ALA A 52 -11.21 3.16 -2.76
C ALA A 52 -10.75 1.72 -3.06
N LEU A 53 -9.73 1.23 -2.33
CA LEU A 53 -9.26 -0.15 -2.44
C LEU A 53 -10.29 -1.16 -1.95
N ILE A 54 -10.92 -0.89 -0.80
CA ILE A 54 -11.97 -1.76 -0.25
C ILE A 54 -13.17 -1.84 -1.22
N SER A 55 -13.59 -0.70 -1.80
CA SER A 55 -14.63 -0.68 -2.84
C SER A 55 -14.25 -1.47 -4.10
N SER A 56 -12.95 -1.71 -4.30
CA SER A 56 -12.39 -2.52 -5.39
C SER A 56 -12.07 -3.95 -4.96
N TYR A 57 -12.55 -4.40 -3.79
CA TYR A 57 -12.30 -5.72 -3.20
C TYR A 57 -10.82 -6.02 -2.93
N ILE A 58 -10.07 -5.00 -2.53
CA ILE A 58 -8.67 -5.12 -2.11
C ILE A 58 -8.59 -4.82 -0.60
N ASN A 59 -8.19 -5.80 0.20
CA ASN A 59 -8.04 -5.62 1.64
C ASN A 59 -6.86 -4.68 1.94
N ALA A 60 -7.19 -3.48 2.41
CA ALA A 60 -6.24 -2.45 2.75
C ALA A 60 -6.58 -1.82 4.11
N LEU A 61 -5.58 -1.35 4.85
CA LEU A 61 -5.77 -0.59 6.09
C LEU A 61 -4.77 0.57 6.20
N PRO A 62 -5.16 1.68 6.85
CA PRO A 62 -4.19 2.65 7.36
C PRO A 62 -3.33 2.04 8.46
N THR A 63 -2.09 2.51 8.57
CA THR A 63 -1.13 1.95 9.53
C THR A 63 -1.57 2.16 10.97
N SER A 64 -1.56 1.06 11.73
CA SER A 64 -1.76 1.01 13.18
C SER A 64 -1.12 -0.28 13.73
N LYS A 65 -0.93 -0.40 15.05
CA LYS A 65 -0.39 -1.64 15.65
C LYS A 65 -1.20 -2.88 15.29
N SER A 66 -2.53 -2.77 15.25
CA SER A 66 -3.40 -3.87 14.84
C SER A 66 -3.26 -4.17 13.34
N ALA A 67 -3.22 -3.14 12.50
CA ALA A 67 -3.08 -3.33 11.06
C ALA A 67 -1.74 -3.97 10.68
N ILE A 68 -0.64 -3.63 11.37
CA ILE A 68 0.66 -4.26 11.16
C ILE A 68 0.60 -5.76 11.48
N ASN A 69 -0.07 -6.15 12.57
CA ASN A 69 -0.25 -7.57 12.89
C ASN A 69 -1.09 -8.30 11.83
N GLN A 70 -2.17 -7.70 11.35
CA GLN A 70 -3.01 -8.26 10.28
C GLN A 70 -2.23 -8.40 8.96
N PHE A 71 -1.42 -7.40 8.61
CA PHE A 71 -0.53 -7.43 7.44
C PHE A 71 0.53 -8.53 7.57
N ASN A 72 1.12 -8.69 8.77
CA ASN A 72 2.10 -9.73 9.06
C ASN A 72 1.54 -11.16 8.98
N ASN A 73 0.23 -11.32 9.23
CA ASN A 73 -0.50 -12.58 9.21
C ASN A 73 -1.26 -12.85 7.89
N ASP A 74 -1.03 -12.05 6.85
CA ASP A 74 -1.68 -12.20 5.54
C ASP A 74 -3.20 -11.94 5.52
N GLU A 75 -3.75 -11.27 6.54
CA GLU A 75 -5.16 -10.87 6.60
C GLU A 75 -5.44 -9.61 5.76
N VAL A 76 -4.43 -8.74 5.65
CA VAL A 76 -4.44 -7.49 4.89
C VAL A 76 -3.29 -7.48 3.88
N HIS A 77 -3.57 -7.06 2.65
CA HIS A 77 -2.58 -7.07 1.57
C HIS A 77 -1.91 -5.71 1.36
N VAL A 78 -2.59 -4.61 1.71
CA VAL A 78 -2.07 -3.25 1.49
C VAL A 78 -2.10 -2.45 2.79
N LEU A 79 -0.96 -1.85 3.14
CA LEU A 79 -0.82 -0.99 4.31
C LEU A 79 -0.50 0.44 3.86
N PHE A 80 -1.29 1.42 4.28
CA PHE A 80 -1.00 2.85 4.01
C PHE A 80 -0.20 3.46 5.16
N ILE A 81 1.01 3.89 4.86
CA ILE A 81 1.99 4.45 5.79
C ILE A 81 2.07 5.95 5.56
N THR A 82 2.11 6.71 6.65
CA THR A 82 2.45 8.14 6.63
C THR A 82 3.73 8.34 7.42
N ASP A 83 4.52 9.35 7.11
CA ASP A 83 5.83 9.61 7.73
C ASP A 83 5.78 9.55 9.27
N VAL A 84 4.76 10.17 9.88
CA VAL A 84 4.55 10.16 11.35
C VAL A 84 4.37 8.74 11.91
N CYS A 85 3.74 7.83 11.16
CA CYS A 85 3.49 6.46 11.61
C CYS A 85 4.71 5.57 11.40
N GLU A 86 5.50 5.80 10.35
CA GLU A 86 6.73 5.06 10.09
C GLU A 86 7.74 5.26 11.23
N GLU A 87 7.92 6.50 11.71
CA GLU A 87 8.83 6.77 12.83
C GLU A 87 8.39 6.12 14.16
N LEU A 88 7.07 5.89 14.32
CA LEU A 88 6.48 5.42 15.56
C LEU A 88 6.25 3.90 15.60
N LEU A 89 6.30 3.21 14.47
CA LEU A 89 5.91 1.81 14.34
C LEU A 89 6.98 1.02 13.60
N ASP A 90 7.41 -0.09 14.21
CA ASP A 90 8.42 -1.00 13.67
C ASP A 90 7.82 -1.87 12.56
N ILE A 91 7.74 -1.30 11.35
CA ILE A 91 7.19 -1.96 10.17
C ILE A 91 8.28 -2.84 9.56
N ASN A 92 8.06 -4.17 9.55
CA ASN A 92 8.98 -5.09 8.90
C ASN A 92 8.78 -5.10 7.38
N TYR A 93 9.57 -4.28 6.69
CA TYR A 93 9.55 -4.17 5.23
C TYR A 93 10.09 -5.40 4.49
N GLU A 94 10.78 -6.34 5.15
CA GLU A 94 11.23 -7.59 4.51
C GLU A 94 10.06 -8.50 4.11
N LYS A 95 8.89 -8.27 4.70
CA LYS A 95 7.63 -8.95 4.34
C LYS A 95 6.86 -8.25 3.22
N CYS A 96 7.32 -7.10 2.73
CA CYS A 96 6.69 -6.41 1.62
C CYS A 96 7.27 -6.92 0.31
N ASP A 97 6.39 -7.32 -0.61
CA ASP A 97 6.75 -7.64 -1.98
C ASP A 97 6.94 -6.35 -2.80
N VAL A 98 6.17 -5.31 -2.45
CA VAL A 98 6.16 -4.03 -3.17
C VAL A 98 6.11 -2.85 -2.19
N LEU A 99 6.92 -1.83 -2.46
CA LEU A 99 6.87 -0.52 -1.81
C LEU A 99 6.44 0.52 -2.84
N ILE A 100 5.43 1.34 -2.51
CA ILE A 100 4.89 2.36 -3.40
C ILE A 100 5.00 3.73 -2.73
N ASN A 101 5.77 4.62 -3.32
CA ASN A 101 5.74 6.04 -2.97
C ASN A 101 4.61 6.72 -3.76
N TYR A 102 3.43 6.81 -3.14
CA TYR A 102 2.23 7.35 -3.80
C TYR A 102 2.28 8.88 -3.92
N ASP A 103 2.75 9.51 -2.85
CA ASP A 103 3.16 10.91 -2.85
C ASP A 103 4.69 10.92 -2.89
N ILE A 104 5.25 11.56 -3.91
CA ILE A 104 6.70 11.72 -4.00
C ILE A 104 7.10 12.70 -2.89
N PRO A 105 8.04 12.33 -1.99
CA PRO A 105 8.52 13.22 -0.94
C PRO A 105 9.23 14.46 -1.49
#